data_AF-A0A2H0VL17-F1
#
_entry.id   AF-A0A2H0VL17-F1
#
_cell.length_a   1.000
_cell.length_b   1.000
_cell.length_c   1.000
_cell.angle_alpha   90.00
_cell.angle_beta   90.00
_cell.angle_gamma   90.00
#
_symmetry.space_group_name_H-M   'P 1'
#
loop_
_entity.id
_entity.type
_entity.pdbx_description
1 polymer ?
#
loop_
_entity_poly.entity_id
_entity_poly.type
_entity_poly.pdbx_seq_one_letter_code
_entity_poly.pdbx_strand_id
1 'polypeptide(L)'
;MKRYLMIVVIALTSLLIFWTPFLFKTGTFWGINFENHGMETIVQNFDGLNYLSVAKTMYDSQPIYYAAHFPLYPLLICTLDVFMTGPQALLGSIIISNILLAIGLYIFFRVFVKNQKLVVILTTVALFFPARMLSVRGVGTSEPLFMFFVLTSLSYASRGKHWWATILGSLAVLTRIPGILLFGAYFIQFAILNLQFTKKLKLLFPYLLMPISLTLLFVFYEQKFGSFWAYFNSSSELHPVFFPPFLIFSNTAKWITDMWREDIIYIYLFYGLGLGLVKEKTIKVFGFITGTLLLLTAHRDLARYALPIAPIALLGFAPVLNNKYVKWGLLLLIPIYLLGWQFVVENVQSISDWSSLI
;
A
#
# COMPACT_ATOMS: atom_id res chain seq x y z
N MET A 1 7.97 -11.09 21.75
CA MET A 1 8.19 -9.66 22.08
C MET A 1 9.46 -9.09 21.45
N LYS A 2 10.67 -9.54 21.80
CA LYS A 2 11.95 -8.97 21.31
C LYS A 2 12.05 -8.73 19.80
N ARG A 3 11.61 -9.69 18.96
CA ARG A 3 11.68 -9.55 17.49
C ARG A 3 10.66 -8.58 16.89
N TYR A 4 9.49 -8.43 17.51
CA TYR A 4 8.50 -7.42 17.09
C TYR A 4 9.02 -6.01 17.37
N LEU A 5 9.66 -5.81 18.52
CA LEU A 5 10.30 -4.54 18.83
C LEU A 5 11.42 -4.22 17.82
N MET A 6 12.25 -5.21 17.50
CA MET A 6 13.36 -5.03 16.56
C MET A 6 12.91 -4.59 15.16
N ILE A 7 11.87 -5.20 14.58
CA ILE A 7 11.36 -4.79 13.25
C ILE A 7 10.73 -3.39 13.28
N VAL A 8 10.08 -3.02 14.39
CA VAL A 8 9.49 -1.69 14.56
C VAL A 8 10.59 -0.66 14.67
N VAL A 9 11.64 -0.94 15.45
CA VAL A 9 12.84 -0.09 15.52
C VAL A 9 13.46 0.05 14.13
N ILE A 10 13.63 -1.03 13.37
CA ILE A 10 14.15 -0.94 11.99
C ILE A 10 13.27 -0.03 11.13
N ALA A 11 11.94 -0.20 11.16
CA ALA A 11 11.01 0.61 10.36
C ALA A 11 11.05 2.10 10.74
N LEU A 12 11.10 2.41 12.04
CA LEU A 12 11.15 3.78 12.54
C LEU A 12 12.51 4.43 12.34
N THR A 13 13.62 3.74 12.61
CA THR A 13 14.96 4.25 12.35
C THR A 13 15.15 4.57 10.87
N SER A 14 14.69 3.68 9.99
CA SER A 14 14.79 3.92 8.55
C SER A 14 13.88 5.04 8.05
N LEU A 15 12.70 5.24 8.66
CA LEU A 15 11.83 6.40 8.40
C LEU A 15 12.49 7.71 8.88
N LEU A 16 13.07 7.71 10.09
CA LEU A 16 13.78 8.88 10.63
C LEU A 16 14.97 9.26 9.75
N ILE A 17 15.77 8.28 9.31
CA ILE A 17 16.85 8.49 8.33
C ILE A 17 16.29 9.07 7.03
N PHE A 18 15.13 8.60 6.58
CA PHE A 18 14.50 9.11 5.36
C PHE A 18 14.10 10.58 5.52
N TRP A 19 13.67 10.99 6.71
CA TRP A 19 13.29 12.36 7.01
C TRP A 19 14.46 13.30 7.32
N THR A 20 15.70 12.81 7.50
CA THR A 20 16.82 13.69 7.92
C THR A 20 17.06 14.88 7.00
N PRO A 21 17.01 14.78 5.65
CA PRO A 21 17.26 15.96 4.81
C PRO A 21 16.24 17.08 5.06
N PHE A 22 14.97 16.73 5.28
CA PHE A 22 13.88 17.66 5.53
C PHE A 22 13.88 18.20 6.97
N LEU A 23 14.23 17.37 7.96
CA LEU A 23 14.37 17.81 9.35
C LEU A 23 15.48 18.85 9.52
N PHE A 24 16.60 18.68 8.80
CA PHE A 24 17.74 19.58 8.86
C PHE A 24 17.74 20.66 7.78
N LYS A 25 16.71 20.72 6.92
CA LYS A 25 16.63 21.65 5.78
C LYS A 25 17.92 21.64 4.96
N THR A 26 18.35 20.43 4.59
CA THR A 26 19.58 20.21 3.83
C THR A 26 19.49 20.93 2.49
N GLY A 27 20.58 21.52 2.01
CA GLY A 27 20.63 22.16 0.69
C GLY A 27 20.77 21.14 -0.43
N THR A 28 21.97 20.60 -0.62
CA THR A 28 22.24 19.54 -1.59
C THR A 28 22.94 18.36 -0.92
N PHE A 29 22.59 17.14 -1.33
CA PHE A 29 23.26 15.92 -0.86
C PHE A 29 23.23 14.85 -1.94
N TRP A 30 24.38 14.25 -2.24
CA TRP A 30 24.52 13.15 -3.20
C TRP A 30 23.93 13.45 -4.60
N GLY A 31 23.99 14.71 -5.04
CA GLY A 31 23.46 15.16 -6.33
C GLY A 31 21.96 15.49 -6.33
N ILE A 32 21.27 15.35 -5.19
CA ILE A 32 19.87 15.75 -5.02
C ILE A 32 19.83 17.14 -4.40
N ASN A 33 19.05 18.05 -4.99
CA ASN A 33 18.79 19.38 -4.46
C ASN A 33 17.48 19.38 -3.67
N PHE A 34 17.56 19.64 -2.37
CA PHE A 34 16.40 19.71 -1.46
C PHE A 34 15.94 21.15 -1.24
N GLU A 35 16.68 22.15 -1.78
CA GLU A 35 16.35 23.59 -1.73
C GLU A 35 16.16 24.14 -0.30
N ASN A 36 16.71 23.44 0.71
CA ASN A 36 16.48 23.73 2.14
C ASN A 36 15.00 23.66 2.56
N HIS A 37 14.17 22.92 1.81
CA HIS A 37 12.78 22.67 2.21
C HIS A 37 12.73 21.79 3.47
N GLY A 38 11.72 22.06 4.31
CA GLY A 38 11.51 21.39 5.58
C GLY A 38 10.51 20.22 5.51
N MET A 39 9.94 19.88 6.67
CA MET A 39 8.94 18.82 6.80
C MET A 39 7.62 19.12 6.07
N GLU A 40 7.37 20.37 5.70
CA GLU A 40 6.27 20.77 4.82
C GLU A 40 6.29 20.01 3.49
N THR A 41 7.48 19.69 2.95
CA THR A 41 7.60 18.88 1.73
C THR A 41 7.02 17.49 1.91
N ILE A 42 7.20 16.87 3.09
CA ILE A 42 6.62 15.55 3.40
C ILE A 42 5.10 15.61 3.51
N VAL A 43 4.58 16.70 4.08
CA VAL A 43 3.14 16.96 4.22
C VAL A 43 2.48 17.21 2.86
N GLN A 44 3.14 17.98 2.00
CA GLN A 44 2.67 18.35 0.67
C GLN A 44 2.89 17.24 -0.38
N ASN A 45 3.65 16.20 -0.04
CA ASN A 45 3.98 15.15 -0.98
C ASN A 45 2.76 14.28 -1.33
N PHE A 46 2.66 13.91 -2.61
CA PHE A 46 1.68 12.95 -3.10
C PHE A 46 0.24 13.32 -2.70
N ASP A 47 -0.48 12.43 -2.00
CA ASP A 47 -1.87 12.64 -1.57
C ASP A 47 -1.98 13.27 -0.17
N GLY A 48 -0.88 13.76 0.42
CA GLY A 48 -0.85 14.23 1.81
C GLY A 48 -1.88 15.32 2.12
N LEU A 49 -1.91 16.40 1.31
CA LEU A 49 -2.90 17.47 1.47
C LEU A 49 -4.32 16.99 1.15
N ASN A 50 -4.48 16.05 0.21
CA ASN A 50 -5.79 15.52 -0.12
C ASN A 50 -6.38 14.76 1.08
N TYR A 51 -5.57 13.92 1.72
CA TYR A 51 -5.99 13.21 2.93
C TYR A 51 -6.23 14.13 4.11
N LEU A 52 -5.47 15.22 4.25
CA LEU A 52 -5.74 16.27 5.25
C LEU A 52 -7.08 16.96 5.01
N SER A 53 -7.36 17.34 3.78
CA SER A 53 -8.63 17.96 3.38
C SER A 53 -9.82 17.06 3.75
N VAL A 54 -9.73 15.77 3.44
CA VAL A 54 -10.77 14.79 3.82
C VAL A 54 -10.85 14.62 5.33
N ALA A 55 -9.72 14.55 6.04
CA ALA A 55 -9.70 14.39 7.50
C ALA A 55 -10.38 15.56 8.21
N LYS A 56 -10.23 16.78 7.68
CA LYS A 56 -10.79 18.00 8.26
C LYS A 56 -12.28 18.19 7.94
N THR A 57 -12.70 17.87 6.71
CA THR A 57 -14.09 18.14 6.29
C THR A 57 -14.99 16.91 6.28
N MET A 58 -14.46 15.70 6.43
CA MET A 58 -15.23 14.46 6.33
C MET A 58 -16.09 14.42 5.05
N TYR A 59 -15.50 14.87 3.94
CA TYR A 59 -16.09 15.02 2.61
C TYR A 59 -17.19 16.09 2.47
N ASP A 60 -17.46 16.89 3.51
CA ASP A 60 -18.45 17.96 3.43
C ASP A 60 -18.01 19.07 2.48
N SER A 61 -18.92 19.43 1.56
CA SER A 61 -18.72 20.46 0.53
C SER A 61 -17.46 20.26 -0.33
N GLN A 62 -16.98 19.02 -0.46
CA GLN A 62 -15.81 18.70 -1.27
C GLN A 62 -16.18 18.29 -2.70
N PRO A 63 -15.31 18.59 -3.69
CA PRO A 63 -15.44 18.03 -5.04
C PRO A 63 -15.43 16.50 -5.05
N ILE A 64 -16.13 15.91 -6.03
CA ILE A 64 -16.21 14.46 -6.24
C ILE A 64 -14.84 13.76 -6.36
N TYR A 65 -13.80 14.51 -6.74
CA TYR A 65 -12.40 14.06 -6.76
C TYR A 65 -11.97 13.38 -5.45
N TYR A 66 -12.43 13.89 -4.30
CA TYR A 66 -12.05 13.36 -2.99
C TYR A 66 -12.62 11.97 -2.69
N ALA A 67 -13.58 11.47 -3.47
CA ALA A 67 -14.09 10.09 -3.34
C ALA A 67 -13.00 9.02 -3.59
N ALA A 68 -11.89 9.36 -4.25
CA ALA A 68 -10.72 8.49 -4.39
C ALA A 68 -9.88 8.35 -3.10
N HIS A 69 -10.05 9.25 -2.16
CA HIS A 69 -9.34 9.28 -0.88
C HIS A 69 -10.21 8.62 0.19
N PHE A 70 -10.21 7.29 0.21
CA PHE A 70 -11.07 6.47 1.08
C PHE A 70 -10.88 6.76 2.58
N PRO A 71 -11.91 6.55 3.42
CA PRO A 71 -12.04 7.22 4.70
C PRO A 71 -11.11 6.71 5.81
N LEU A 72 -10.61 5.48 5.74
CA LEU A 72 -9.94 4.91 6.92
C LEU A 72 -8.60 5.61 7.26
N TYR A 73 -7.86 6.08 6.26
CA TYR A 73 -6.63 6.83 6.50
C TYR A 73 -6.90 8.28 6.98
N PRO A 74 -7.81 9.06 6.36
CA PRO A 74 -8.34 10.31 6.92
C PRO A 74 -8.86 10.19 8.34
N LEU A 75 -9.59 9.12 8.68
CA LEU A 75 -10.09 8.90 10.04
C LEU A 75 -8.95 8.71 11.05
N LEU A 76 -7.84 8.07 10.65
CA LEU A 76 -6.64 7.99 11.49
C LEU A 76 -6.03 9.38 11.71
N ILE A 77 -5.94 10.21 10.66
CA ILE A 77 -5.46 11.59 10.77
C ILE A 77 -6.38 12.40 11.69
N CYS A 78 -7.69 12.39 11.44
CA CYS A 78 -8.72 13.06 12.23
C CYS A 78 -8.65 12.67 13.72
N THR A 79 -8.42 11.39 14.02
CA THR A 79 -8.27 10.91 15.40
C THR A 79 -7.03 11.50 16.10
N LEU A 80 -5.92 11.67 15.36
CA LEU A 80 -4.70 12.26 15.89
C LEU A 80 -4.80 13.78 16.00
N ASP A 81 -5.53 14.41 15.08
CA ASP A 81 -5.79 15.86 15.02
C ASP A 81 -6.52 16.39 16.26
N VAL A 82 -7.19 15.51 17.02
CA VAL A 82 -7.72 15.84 18.36
C VAL A 82 -6.61 16.29 19.34
N PHE A 83 -5.38 15.82 19.16
CA PHE A 83 -4.26 16.03 20.09
C PHE A 83 -3.09 16.84 19.50
N MET A 84 -3.08 17.09 18.20
CA MET A 84 -2.01 17.81 17.49
C MET A 84 -2.59 18.50 16.26
N THR A 85 -1.85 19.41 15.62
CA THR A 85 -2.36 20.10 14.41
C THR A 85 -2.48 19.14 13.22
N GLY A 86 -3.32 19.47 12.23
CA GLY A 86 -3.56 18.63 11.05
C GLY A 86 -2.27 18.09 10.39
N PRO A 87 -1.30 18.96 10.03
CA PRO A 87 -0.02 18.52 9.47
C PRO A 87 0.77 17.57 10.39
N GLN A 88 0.77 17.82 11.71
CA GLN A 88 1.40 16.93 12.68
C GLN A 88 0.64 15.60 12.78
N ALA A 89 -0.68 15.62 12.70
CA ALA A 89 -1.54 14.43 12.69
C ALA A 89 -1.27 13.56 11.44
N LEU A 90 -1.04 14.18 10.28
CA LEU A 90 -0.57 13.48 9.09
C LEU A 90 0.81 12.84 9.30
N LEU A 91 1.79 13.57 9.86
CA LEU A 91 3.09 12.98 10.17
C LEU A 91 2.98 11.83 11.19
N GLY A 92 2.12 11.97 12.19
CA GLY A 92 1.80 10.93 13.16
C GLY A 92 1.15 9.69 12.52
N SER A 93 0.26 9.90 11.55
CA SER A 93 -0.39 8.80 10.82
C SER A 93 0.60 8.04 9.94
N ILE A 94 1.61 8.70 9.36
CA ILE A 94 2.74 8.05 8.67
C ILE A 94 3.52 7.15 9.64
N ILE A 95 3.86 7.65 10.83
CA ILE A 95 4.58 6.88 11.86
C ILE A 95 3.78 5.64 12.27
N ILE A 96 2.49 5.81 12.59
CA ILE A 96 1.61 4.70 12.99
C ILE A 96 1.48 3.67 11.86
N SER A 97 1.27 4.14 10.63
CA SER A 97 1.15 3.25 9.46
C SER A 97 2.45 2.47 9.20
N ASN A 98 3.62 3.05 9.47
CA ASN A 98 4.91 2.34 9.40
C ASN A 98 5.04 1.26 10.48
N ILE A 99 4.62 1.54 11.71
CA ILE A 99 4.61 0.56 12.81
C ILE A 99 3.68 -0.61 12.44
N LEU A 100 2.47 -0.30 11.99
CA LEU A 100 1.49 -1.29 11.57
C LEU A 100 1.99 -2.11 10.38
N LEU A 101 2.54 -1.47 9.34
CA LEU A 101 3.14 -2.17 8.20
C LEU A 101 4.22 -3.16 8.65
N ALA A 102 5.16 -2.74 9.51
CA ALA A 102 6.22 -3.61 10.01
C ALA A 102 5.65 -4.83 10.76
N ILE A 103 4.68 -4.59 11.64
CA ILE A 103 3.97 -5.66 12.38
C ILE A 103 3.23 -6.60 11.42
N GLY A 104 2.52 -6.05 10.43
CA GLY A 104 1.76 -6.81 9.43
C GLY A 104 2.66 -7.71 8.57
N LEU A 105 3.75 -7.17 8.04
CA LEU A 105 4.78 -7.91 7.31
C LEU A 105 5.33 -9.08 8.13
N TYR A 106 5.67 -8.83 9.40
CA TYR A 106 6.22 -9.87 10.26
C TYR A 106 5.19 -10.94 10.65
N ILE A 107 3.94 -10.54 10.93
CA ILE A 107 2.83 -11.49 11.16
C ILE A 107 2.69 -12.38 9.93
N PHE A 108 2.66 -11.78 8.73
CA PHE A 108 2.53 -12.48 7.46
C PHE A 108 3.65 -13.49 7.24
N PHE A 109 4.92 -13.06 7.24
CA PHE A 109 6.03 -13.98 7.01
C PHE A 109 6.12 -15.08 8.08
N ARG A 110 5.80 -14.77 9.35
CA ARG A 110 5.78 -15.77 10.44
C ARG A 110 4.74 -16.86 10.21
N VAL A 111 3.63 -16.58 9.53
CA VAL A 111 2.61 -17.60 9.22
C VAL A 111 3.18 -18.68 8.31
N PHE A 112 4.00 -18.30 7.34
CA PHE A 112 4.44 -19.21 6.26
C PHE A 112 5.88 -19.68 6.39
N VAL A 113 6.71 -19.02 7.21
CA VAL A 113 8.13 -19.34 7.39
C VAL A 113 8.42 -19.74 8.84
N LYS A 114 8.91 -20.97 9.04
CA LYS A 114 9.28 -21.50 10.36
C LYS A 114 10.53 -20.84 10.94
N ASN A 115 11.55 -20.62 10.09
CA ASN A 115 12.83 -20.03 10.50
C ASN A 115 12.65 -18.55 10.85
N GLN A 116 12.73 -18.25 12.15
CA GLN A 116 12.48 -16.91 12.66
C GLN A 116 13.54 -15.87 12.27
N LYS A 117 14.78 -16.29 11.98
CA LYS A 117 15.81 -15.37 11.46
C LYS A 117 15.44 -14.95 10.03
N LEU A 118 15.00 -15.90 9.23
CA LEU A 118 14.52 -15.64 7.86
C LEU A 118 13.27 -14.76 7.86
N VAL A 119 12.33 -14.95 8.79
CA VAL A 119 11.17 -14.04 8.95
C VAL A 119 11.60 -12.59 9.16
N VAL A 120 12.60 -12.35 10.01
CA VAL A 120 13.16 -11.01 10.23
C VAL A 120 13.77 -10.48 8.94
N ILE A 121 14.61 -11.28 8.26
CA ILE A 121 15.24 -10.88 7.00
C ILE A 121 14.19 -10.50 5.96
N LEU A 122 13.16 -11.33 5.76
CA LEU A 122 12.07 -11.06 4.81
C LEU A 122 11.30 -9.79 5.18
N THR A 123 11.02 -9.59 6.47
CA THR A 123 10.34 -8.38 6.96
C THR A 123 11.20 -7.14 6.68
N THR A 124 12.49 -7.20 7.01
CA THR A 124 13.42 -6.10 6.75
C THR A 124 13.51 -5.81 5.26
N VAL A 125 13.70 -6.83 4.42
CA VAL A 125 13.75 -6.66 2.96
C VAL A 125 12.45 -6.03 2.44
N ALA A 126 11.28 -6.49 2.91
CA ALA A 126 9.98 -5.97 2.48
C ALA A 126 9.70 -4.52 2.91
N LEU A 127 10.43 -3.97 3.89
CA LEU A 127 10.34 -2.55 4.27
C LEU A 127 11.08 -1.62 3.28
N PHE A 128 11.94 -2.18 2.41
CA PHE A 128 12.73 -1.44 1.44
C PHE A 128 12.50 -1.88 -0.01
N PHE A 129 12.02 -3.12 -0.22
CA PHE A 129 11.82 -3.71 -1.54
C PHE A 129 10.35 -4.01 -1.83
N PRO A 130 9.81 -3.62 -3.00
CA PRO A 130 10.48 -2.91 -4.10
C PRO A 130 10.95 -1.51 -3.67
N ALA A 131 11.90 -0.91 -4.40
CA ALA A 131 12.51 0.37 -4.03
C ALA A 131 11.48 1.49 -3.75
N ARG A 132 10.32 1.45 -4.43
CA ARG A 132 9.18 2.35 -4.21
C ARG A 132 8.60 2.30 -2.79
N MET A 133 8.79 1.20 -2.05
CA MET A 133 8.28 1.03 -0.68
C MET A 133 8.77 2.13 0.25
N LEU A 134 10.04 2.51 0.17
CA LEU A 134 10.62 3.50 1.07
C LEU A 134 9.98 4.88 0.84
N SER A 135 9.82 5.30 -0.42
CA SER A 135 9.19 6.58 -0.75
C SER A 135 7.73 6.61 -0.29
N VAL A 136 6.98 5.54 -0.55
CA VAL A 136 5.54 5.46 -0.22
C VAL A 136 5.28 5.47 1.27
N ARG A 137 6.09 4.74 2.07
CA ARG A 137 5.96 4.78 3.53
C ARG A 137 6.60 6.01 4.16
N GLY A 138 7.36 6.79 3.40
CA GLY A 138 8.02 8.01 3.86
C GLY A 138 7.13 9.25 3.85
N VAL A 139 5.96 9.19 3.22
CA VAL A 139 5.06 10.32 2.97
C VAL A 139 3.60 9.99 3.27
N GLY A 140 2.73 11.00 3.21
CA GLY A 140 1.32 10.94 3.60
C GLY A 140 0.45 10.09 2.67
N THR A 141 0.56 8.76 2.74
CA THR A 141 -0.15 7.82 1.87
C THR A 141 -0.87 6.72 2.66
N SER A 142 -1.96 6.19 2.11
CA SER A 142 -2.73 5.11 2.76
C SER A 142 -2.16 3.72 2.51
N GLU A 143 -1.23 3.58 1.57
CA GLU A 143 -0.66 2.32 1.10
C GLU A 143 -0.03 1.47 2.22
N PRO A 144 0.79 1.99 3.15
CA PRO A 144 1.33 1.20 4.25
C PRO A 144 0.23 0.62 5.17
N LEU A 145 -0.80 1.42 5.45
CA LEU A 145 -1.95 1.00 6.26
C LEU A 145 -2.80 -0.05 5.52
N PHE A 146 -3.05 0.17 4.23
CA PHE A 146 -3.72 -0.79 3.36
C PHE A 146 -2.99 -2.14 3.35
N MET A 147 -1.68 -2.12 3.15
CA MET A 147 -0.86 -3.33 3.18
C MET A 147 -0.93 -4.08 4.50
N PHE A 148 -0.90 -3.36 5.64
CA PHE A 148 -1.11 -3.99 6.95
C PHE A 148 -2.41 -4.80 7.00
N PHE A 149 -3.53 -4.21 6.59
CA PHE A 149 -4.83 -4.87 6.60
C PHE A 149 -4.91 -6.04 5.61
N VAL A 150 -4.36 -5.91 4.41
CA VAL A 150 -4.29 -6.98 3.41
C VAL A 150 -3.50 -8.18 3.94
N LEU A 151 -2.28 -7.95 4.41
CA LEU A 151 -1.37 -9.01 4.83
C LEU A 151 -1.88 -9.72 6.08
N THR A 152 -2.44 -8.98 7.03
CA THR A 152 -3.04 -9.58 8.23
C THR A 152 -4.33 -10.32 7.89
N SER A 153 -5.19 -9.79 7.02
CA SER A 153 -6.38 -10.49 6.52
C SER A 153 -6.00 -11.86 5.94
N LEU A 154 -5.03 -11.91 5.02
CA LEU A 154 -4.51 -13.15 4.42
C LEU A 154 -3.95 -14.10 5.50
N SER A 155 -3.19 -13.57 6.45
CA SER A 155 -2.59 -14.35 7.54
C SER A 155 -3.63 -15.04 8.42
N TYR A 156 -4.73 -14.35 8.74
CA TYR A 156 -5.83 -14.93 9.52
C TYR A 156 -6.65 -15.91 8.66
N ALA A 157 -6.85 -15.63 7.37
CA ALA A 157 -7.56 -16.52 6.45
C ALA A 157 -6.82 -17.86 6.30
N SER A 158 -5.50 -17.84 6.06
CA SER A 158 -4.67 -19.06 5.94
C SER A 158 -4.61 -19.88 7.24
N ARG A 159 -5.05 -19.33 8.38
CA ARG A 159 -5.19 -20.01 9.67
C ARG A 159 -6.63 -20.45 9.99
N GLY A 160 -7.56 -20.32 9.04
CA GLY A 160 -8.97 -20.66 9.23
C GLY A 160 -9.77 -19.67 10.12
N LYS A 161 -9.21 -18.49 10.42
CA LYS A 161 -9.86 -17.47 11.25
C LYS A 161 -10.66 -16.49 10.38
N HIS A 162 -11.74 -16.98 9.79
CA HIS A 162 -12.51 -16.28 8.74
C HIS A 162 -13.09 -14.91 9.18
N TRP A 163 -13.62 -14.81 10.40
CA TRP A 163 -14.16 -13.54 10.92
C TRP A 163 -13.10 -12.45 11.06
N TRP A 164 -11.93 -12.78 11.63
CA TRP A 164 -10.83 -11.83 11.75
C TRP A 164 -10.27 -11.43 10.38
N ALA A 165 -10.12 -12.40 9.47
CA ALA A 165 -9.71 -12.12 8.09
C ALA A 165 -10.68 -11.16 7.40
N THR A 166 -11.98 -11.36 7.64
CA THR A 166 -13.04 -10.53 7.12
C THR A 166 -12.97 -9.11 7.67
N ILE A 167 -12.95 -8.93 9.00
CA ILE A 167 -12.89 -7.60 9.62
C ILE A 167 -11.70 -6.82 9.08
N LEU A 168 -10.52 -7.45 9.04
CA LEU A 168 -9.30 -6.82 8.51
C LEU A 168 -9.41 -6.51 7.01
N GLY A 169 -10.02 -7.38 6.20
CA GLY A 169 -10.20 -7.08 4.78
C GLY A 169 -11.26 -6.02 4.50
N SER A 170 -12.31 -5.91 5.32
CA SER A 170 -13.25 -4.78 5.28
C SER A 170 -12.54 -3.47 5.59
N LEU A 171 -11.62 -3.46 6.57
CA LEU A 171 -10.77 -2.30 6.83
C LEU A 171 -9.83 -2.01 5.65
N ALA A 172 -9.27 -3.04 4.99
CA ALA A 172 -8.49 -2.86 3.76
C ALA A 172 -9.32 -2.18 2.65
N VAL A 173 -10.56 -2.63 2.43
CA VAL A 173 -11.51 -2.02 1.49
C VAL A 173 -11.72 -0.55 1.81
N LEU A 174 -11.87 -0.19 3.09
CA LEU A 174 -12.06 1.19 3.55
C LEU A 174 -10.79 2.04 3.53
N THR A 175 -9.61 1.45 3.28
CA THR A 175 -8.40 2.22 2.96
C THR A 175 -8.27 2.53 1.47
N ARG A 176 -8.59 1.56 0.59
CA ARG A 176 -8.47 1.67 -0.88
C ARG A 176 -9.33 0.60 -1.57
N ILE A 177 -9.90 0.94 -2.74
CA ILE A 177 -10.75 0.00 -3.50
C ILE A 177 -10.11 -1.37 -3.81
N PRO A 178 -8.79 -1.51 -4.08
CA PRO A 178 -8.21 -2.83 -4.38
C PRO A 178 -8.30 -3.83 -3.22
N GLY A 179 -8.65 -3.39 -2.01
CA GLY A 179 -8.99 -4.29 -0.91
C GLY A 179 -10.10 -5.29 -1.25
N ILE A 180 -11.00 -4.95 -2.18
CA ILE A 180 -12.09 -5.85 -2.61
C ILE A 180 -11.56 -7.11 -3.31
N LEU A 181 -10.33 -7.09 -3.83
CA LEU A 181 -9.70 -8.27 -4.44
C LEU A 181 -9.49 -9.41 -3.43
N LEU A 182 -9.41 -9.10 -2.13
CA LEU A 182 -9.41 -10.12 -1.08
C LEU A 182 -10.69 -10.96 -1.11
N PHE A 183 -11.85 -10.34 -1.27
CA PHE A 183 -13.13 -11.04 -1.39
C PHE A 183 -13.12 -11.98 -2.59
N GLY A 184 -12.67 -11.51 -3.76
CA GLY A 184 -12.52 -12.33 -4.95
C GLY A 184 -11.60 -13.53 -4.73
N ALA A 185 -10.47 -13.32 -4.04
CA ALA A 185 -9.53 -14.38 -3.72
C ALA A 185 -10.12 -15.45 -2.80
N TYR A 186 -10.81 -15.02 -1.73
CA TYR A 186 -11.47 -15.94 -0.81
C TYR A 186 -12.61 -16.69 -1.50
N PHE A 187 -13.42 -15.99 -2.29
CA PHE A 187 -14.50 -16.59 -3.07
C PHE A 187 -13.98 -17.68 -4.01
N ILE A 188 -12.97 -17.39 -4.82
CA ILE A 188 -12.35 -18.37 -5.74
C ILE A 188 -11.75 -19.54 -4.96
N GLN A 189 -11.07 -19.26 -3.85
CA GLN A 189 -10.47 -20.29 -3.01
C GLN A 189 -11.53 -21.30 -2.53
N PHE A 190 -12.67 -20.83 -2.01
CA PHE A 190 -13.75 -21.71 -1.54
C PHE A 190 -14.58 -22.33 -2.68
N ALA A 191 -14.70 -21.64 -3.82
CA ALA A 191 -15.38 -22.17 -4.99
C ALA A 191 -14.72 -23.46 -5.49
N ILE A 192 -13.37 -23.47 -5.52
CA ILE A 192 -12.55 -24.60 -5.99
C ILE A 192 -12.48 -25.76 -4.97
N LEU A 193 -12.84 -25.55 -3.70
CA LEU A 193 -12.83 -26.65 -2.71
C LEU A 193 -13.99 -27.63 -2.98
N ASN A 194 -13.71 -28.93 -2.90
CA ASN A 194 -14.73 -29.99 -2.97
C ASN A 194 -15.47 -30.12 -1.63
N LEU A 195 -16.28 -29.10 -1.30
CA LEU A 195 -17.11 -29.04 -0.10
C LEU A 195 -18.60 -29.07 -0.48
N GLN A 196 -19.44 -29.60 0.41
CA GLN A 196 -20.89 -29.49 0.29
C GLN A 196 -21.32 -28.01 0.23
N PHE A 197 -22.34 -27.70 -0.58
CA PHE A 197 -22.80 -26.33 -0.81
C PHE A 197 -23.15 -25.57 0.48
N THR A 198 -23.83 -26.24 1.43
CA THR A 198 -24.18 -25.67 2.74
C THR A 198 -22.96 -25.30 3.58
N LYS A 199 -21.88 -26.09 3.54
CA LYS A 199 -20.62 -25.79 4.21
C LYS A 199 -19.88 -24.64 3.51
N LYS A 200 -19.91 -24.57 2.17
CA LYS A 200 -19.34 -23.45 1.40
C LYS A 200 -20.00 -22.13 1.79
N LEU A 201 -21.34 -22.08 1.83
CA LEU A 201 -22.08 -20.88 2.21
C LEU A 201 -21.74 -20.40 3.62
N LYS A 202 -21.67 -21.30 4.61
CA LYS A 202 -21.29 -20.95 5.98
C LYS A 202 -19.87 -20.38 6.08
N LEU A 203 -18.95 -20.86 5.26
CA LEU A 203 -17.57 -20.36 5.21
C LEU A 203 -17.44 -19.03 4.47
N LEU A 204 -18.27 -18.81 3.44
CA LEU A 204 -18.31 -17.57 2.66
C LEU A 204 -19.05 -16.44 3.39
N PHE A 205 -19.99 -16.75 4.26
CA PHE A 205 -20.84 -15.77 4.93
C PHE A 205 -20.07 -14.64 5.62
N PRO A 206 -19.02 -14.90 6.43
CA PRO A 206 -18.23 -13.82 7.01
C PRO A 206 -17.69 -12.87 5.94
N TYR A 207 -17.12 -13.40 4.85
CA TYR A 207 -16.45 -12.62 3.82
C TYR A 207 -17.36 -11.61 3.09
N LEU A 208 -18.69 -11.77 3.16
CA LEU A 208 -19.64 -10.79 2.63
C LEU A 208 -19.54 -9.41 3.31
N LEU A 209 -18.94 -9.32 4.49
CA LEU A 209 -18.71 -8.02 5.12
C LEU A 209 -17.82 -7.11 4.26
N MET A 210 -16.92 -7.65 3.42
CA MET A 210 -16.07 -6.83 2.53
C MET A 210 -16.88 -6.08 1.47
N PRO A 211 -17.71 -6.75 0.63
CA PRO A 211 -18.59 -6.03 -0.29
C PRO A 211 -19.64 -5.18 0.45
N ILE A 212 -20.13 -5.60 1.62
CA ILE A 212 -21.03 -4.77 2.42
C ILE A 212 -20.34 -3.46 2.85
N SER A 213 -19.09 -3.51 3.32
CA SER A 213 -18.33 -2.30 3.68
C SER A 213 -18.13 -1.37 2.49
N LEU A 214 -17.86 -1.92 1.30
CA LEU A 214 -17.74 -1.11 0.08
C LEU A 214 -19.09 -0.46 -0.31
N THR A 215 -20.18 -1.24 -0.27
CA THR A 215 -21.52 -0.74 -0.58
C THR A 215 -21.94 0.36 0.40
N LEU A 216 -21.69 0.18 1.70
CA LEU A 216 -21.98 1.20 2.71
C LEU A 216 -21.19 2.49 2.45
N LEU A 217 -19.92 2.38 2.03
CA LEU A 217 -19.13 3.54 1.64
C LEU A 217 -19.73 4.25 0.42
N PHE A 218 -20.19 3.51 -0.58
CA PHE A 218 -20.82 4.11 -1.77
C PHE A 218 -22.19 4.75 -1.46
N VAL A 219 -22.97 4.16 -0.55
CA VAL A 219 -24.19 4.82 -0.02
C VAL A 219 -23.82 6.11 0.72
N PHE A 220 -22.74 6.11 1.49
CA PHE A 220 -22.25 7.33 2.12
C PHE A 220 -21.80 8.38 1.09
N TYR A 221 -21.16 7.98 -0.01
CA TYR A 221 -20.81 8.88 -1.11
C TYR A 221 -22.02 9.41 -1.87
N GLU A 222 -23.11 8.66 -2.01
CA GLU A 222 -24.39 9.17 -2.53
C GLU A 222 -24.86 10.36 -1.67
N GLN A 223 -24.75 10.26 -0.35
CA GLN A 223 -25.16 11.34 0.56
C GLN A 223 -24.26 12.57 0.48
N LYS A 224 -22.94 12.39 0.30
CA LYS A 224 -21.96 13.49 0.28
C LYS A 224 -21.80 14.17 -1.07
N PHE A 225 -21.85 13.38 -2.16
CA PHE A 225 -21.55 13.83 -3.51
C PHE A 225 -22.76 13.76 -4.46
N GLY A 226 -23.89 13.19 -4.03
CA GLY A 226 -25.04 12.93 -4.92
C GLY A 226 -24.75 11.83 -5.95
N SER A 227 -23.77 10.95 -5.70
CA SER A 227 -23.43 9.86 -6.60
C SER A 227 -22.88 8.62 -5.88
N PHE A 228 -23.59 7.50 -6.02
CA PHE A 228 -23.20 6.19 -5.51
C PHE A 228 -21.89 5.72 -6.15
N TRP A 229 -21.69 6.07 -7.42
CA TRP A 229 -20.49 5.77 -8.19
C TRP A 229 -19.45 6.89 -8.11
N ALA A 230 -19.49 7.76 -7.08
CA ALA A 230 -18.58 8.89 -6.94
C ALA A 230 -17.10 8.51 -7.09
N TYR A 231 -16.69 7.34 -6.59
CA TYR A 231 -15.33 6.85 -6.80
C TYR A 231 -14.98 6.71 -8.29
N PHE A 232 -15.82 6.07 -9.10
CA PHE A 232 -15.55 5.88 -10.52
C PHE A 232 -15.74 7.15 -11.35
N ASN A 233 -16.56 8.08 -10.84
CA ASN A 233 -16.78 9.39 -11.43
C ASN A 233 -15.70 10.42 -11.02
N SER A 234 -14.96 10.15 -9.93
CA SER A 234 -13.70 10.84 -9.65
C SER A 234 -12.75 10.56 -10.81
N SER A 235 -12.04 11.59 -11.27
CA SER A 235 -11.40 11.67 -12.59
C SER A 235 -10.89 10.33 -13.14
N SER A 236 -11.13 10.07 -14.44
CA SER A 236 -10.64 8.86 -15.15
C SER A 236 -9.13 8.62 -15.02
N GLU A 237 -8.39 9.67 -14.66
CA GLU A 237 -6.98 9.65 -14.31
C GLU A 237 -6.64 8.77 -13.10
N LEU A 238 -7.60 8.45 -12.24
CA LEU A 238 -7.43 7.66 -11.02
C LEU A 238 -7.75 6.16 -11.20
N HIS A 239 -8.29 5.76 -12.35
CA HIS A 239 -8.67 4.37 -12.66
C HIS A 239 -7.81 3.80 -13.79
N PRO A 240 -6.57 3.39 -13.51
CA PRO A 240 -5.61 3.04 -14.55
C PRO A 240 -5.86 1.67 -15.19
N VAL A 241 -7.07 1.11 -15.12
CA VAL A 241 -7.38 -0.25 -15.60
C VAL A 241 -7.92 -0.16 -17.02
N PHE A 242 -7.19 -0.74 -17.96
CA PHE A 242 -7.51 -0.71 -19.39
C PHE A 242 -7.47 -2.12 -20.01
N PHE A 243 -8.16 -2.27 -21.13
CA PHE A 243 -8.15 -3.49 -21.94
C PHE A 243 -7.79 -3.12 -23.39
N PRO A 244 -6.94 -3.89 -24.10
CA PRO A 244 -6.32 -5.16 -23.71
C PRO A 244 -5.25 -5.05 -22.61
N PRO A 245 -4.79 -6.18 -22.01
CA PRO A 245 -3.64 -6.15 -21.10
C PRO A 245 -2.38 -5.63 -21.81
N PHE A 246 -1.42 -5.16 -21.02
CA PHE A 246 -0.14 -4.61 -21.46
C PHE A 246 -0.22 -3.26 -22.21
N LEU A 247 -1.36 -2.56 -22.13
CA LEU A 247 -1.47 -1.18 -22.62
C LEU A 247 -0.49 -0.21 -21.95
N ILE A 248 0.15 -0.60 -20.84
CA ILE A 248 1.27 0.16 -20.27
C ILE A 248 2.46 0.32 -21.25
N PHE A 249 2.55 -0.48 -22.30
CA PHE A 249 3.56 -0.36 -23.37
C PHE A 249 3.05 0.40 -24.60
N SER A 250 1.80 0.87 -24.59
CA SER A 250 1.28 1.70 -25.68
C SER A 250 1.80 3.14 -25.58
N ASN A 251 1.51 3.93 -26.60
CA ASN A 251 1.68 5.39 -26.64
C ASN A 251 0.33 6.13 -26.55
N THR A 252 -0.73 5.43 -26.14
CA THR A 252 -2.11 5.96 -26.17
C THR A 252 -2.61 6.43 -24.81
N ALA A 253 -1.99 5.99 -23.71
CA ALA A 253 -2.42 6.39 -22.37
C ALA A 253 -1.70 7.65 -21.89
N LYS A 254 -2.43 8.57 -21.25
CA LYS A 254 -1.90 9.87 -20.78
C LYS A 254 -0.78 9.75 -19.74
N TRP A 255 -0.86 8.75 -18.86
CA TRP A 255 0.13 8.51 -17.78
C TRP A 255 1.39 7.80 -18.24
N ILE A 256 1.61 7.78 -19.54
CA ILE A 256 2.67 7.04 -20.19
C ILE A 256 3.38 8.01 -21.14
N THR A 257 4.49 8.56 -20.67
CA THR A 257 5.16 9.69 -21.34
C THR A 257 6.54 9.33 -21.90
N ASP A 258 7.21 8.32 -21.35
CA ASP A 258 8.57 7.92 -21.74
C ASP A 258 8.63 6.56 -22.47
N MET A 259 9.72 6.30 -23.19
CA MET A 259 9.98 5.01 -23.88
C MET A 259 10.72 3.98 -23.01
N TRP A 260 11.24 4.40 -21.85
CA TRP A 260 12.17 3.63 -21.02
C TRP A 260 11.42 2.81 -19.97
N ARG A 261 10.96 1.61 -20.37
CA ARG A 261 10.01 0.79 -19.59
C ARG A 261 10.51 -0.62 -19.26
N GLU A 262 11.82 -0.86 -19.30
CA GLU A 262 12.39 -2.17 -18.94
C GLU A 262 12.15 -2.49 -17.45
N ASP A 263 12.07 -1.47 -16.60
CA ASP A 263 11.71 -1.59 -15.18
C ASP A 263 10.34 -2.27 -14.98
N ILE A 264 9.36 -1.97 -15.83
CA ILE A 264 8.04 -2.61 -15.82
C ILE A 264 8.15 -4.11 -16.17
N ILE A 265 9.01 -4.47 -17.13
CA ILE A 265 9.26 -5.88 -17.48
C ILE A 265 9.88 -6.60 -16.28
N TYR A 266 10.84 -5.98 -15.59
CA TYR A 266 11.44 -6.56 -14.38
C TYR A 266 10.45 -6.69 -13.22
N ILE A 267 9.52 -5.75 -13.08
CA ILE A 267 8.39 -5.84 -12.15
C ILE A 267 7.54 -7.08 -12.45
N TYR A 268 7.10 -7.26 -13.71
CA TYR A 268 6.32 -8.44 -14.09
C TYR A 268 7.08 -9.74 -13.89
N LEU A 269 8.35 -9.78 -14.27
CA LEU A 269 9.20 -10.96 -14.10
C LEU A 269 9.37 -11.32 -12.62
N PHE A 270 9.75 -10.34 -11.78
CA PHE A 270 9.99 -10.56 -10.36
C PHE A 270 8.72 -11.02 -9.64
N TYR A 271 7.61 -10.30 -9.81
CA TYR A 271 6.36 -10.67 -9.16
C TYR A 271 5.78 -11.97 -9.74
N GLY A 272 5.82 -12.17 -11.05
CA GLY A 272 5.34 -13.39 -11.70
C GLY A 272 6.07 -14.64 -11.21
N LEU A 273 7.41 -14.61 -11.19
CA LEU A 273 8.23 -15.71 -10.67
C LEU A 273 7.99 -15.94 -9.18
N GLY A 274 8.00 -14.86 -8.37
CA GLY A 274 7.76 -14.93 -6.93
C GLY A 274 6.40 -15.56 -6.61
N LEU A 275 5.33 -15.11 -7.28
CA LEU A 275 3.98 -15.67 -7.12
C LEU A 275 3.91 -17.13 -7.60
N GLY A 276 4.61 -17.49 -8.68
CA GLY A 276 4.69 -18.87 -9.18
C GLY A 276 5.26 -19.84 -8.14
N LEU A 277 6.26 -19.40 -7.37
CA LEU A 277 6.96 -20.18 -6.34
C LEU A 277 6.16 -20.33 -5.03
N VAL A 278 5.13 -19.52 -4.82
CA VAL A 278 4.29 -19.60 -3.61
C VAL A 278 3.46 -20.89 -3.61
N LYS A 279 3.49 -21.58 -2.47
CA LYS A 279 2.81 -22.88 -2.28
C LYS A 279 1.43 -22.76 -1.63
N GLU A 280 1.24 -21.80 -0.72
CA GLU A 280 -0.04 -21.68 -0.02
C GLU A 280 -1.11 -21.09 -0.96
N LYS A 281 -2.23 -21.80 -1.08
CA LYS A 281 -3.20 -21.57 -2.15
C LYS A 281 -3.93 -20.23 -1.99
N THR A 282 -4.30 -19.85 -0.77
CA THR A 282 -5.07 -18.63 -0.50
C THR A 282 -4.31 -17.39 -0.92
N ILE A 283 -3.06 -17.25 -0.47
CA ILE A 283 -2.21 -16.13 -0.85
C ILE A 283 -1.82 -16.15 -2.33
N LYS A 284 -1.68 -17.35 -2.92
CA LYS A 284 -1.36 -17.50 -4.35
C LYS A 284 -2.51 -17.00 -5.23
N VAL A 285 -3.75 -17.35 -4.89
CA VAL A 285 -4.94 -16.88 -5.61
C VAL A 285 -5.07 -15.36 -5.54
N PHE A 286 -4.90 -14.77 -4.35
CA PHE A 286 -4.91 -13.30 -4.21
C PHE A 286 -3.79 -12.64 -5.04
N GLY A 287 -2.58 -13.21 -4.99
CA GLY A 287 -1.44 -12.76 -5.76
C GLY A 287 -1.71 -12.80 -7.27
N PHE A 288 -2.33 -13.86 -7.80
CA PHE A 288 -2.68 -13.95 -9.21
C PHE A 288 -3.79 -12.97 -9.62
N ILE A 289 -4.86 -12.83 -8.82
CA ILE A 289 -5.93 -11.86 -9.13
C ILE A 289 -5.35 -10.45 -9.22
N THR A 290 -4.54 -10.06 -8.23
CA THR A 290 -3.92 -8.75 -8.19
C THR A 290 -2.86 -8.61 -9.30
N GLY A 291 -2.07 -9.66 -9.55
CA GLY A 291 -1.09 -9.70 -10.64
C GLY A 291 -1.73 -9.52 -12.02
N THR A 292 -2.88 -10.18 -12.28
CA THR A 292 -3.65 -9.98 -13.50
C THR A 292 -4.18 -8.56 -13.62
N LEU A 293 -4.64 -7.95 -12.51
CA LEU A 293 -5.04 -6.54 -12.51
C LEU A 293 -3.86 -5.61 -12.85
N LEU A 294 -2.64 -5.92 -12.41
CA LEU A 294 -1.44 -5.16 -12.79
C LEU A 294 -1.18 -5.24 -14.29
N LEU A 295 -1.43 -6.37 -14.95
CA LEU A 295 -1.29 -6.48 -16.42
C LEU A 295 -2.26 -5.56 -17.16
N LEU A 296 -3.42 -5.28 -16.57
CA LEU A 296 -4.43 -4.35 -17.09
C LEU A 296 -4.14 -2.90 -16.66
N THR A 297 -3.15 -2.66 -15.80
CA THR A 297 -2.87 -1.33 -15.25
C THR A 297 -1.91 -0.57 -16.16
N ALA A 298 -2.37 0.50 -16.81
CA ALA A 298 -1.56 1.35 -17.69
C ALA A 298 -1.19 2.67 -16.98
N HIS A 299 -0.25 2.58 -16.04
CA HIS A 299 0.21 3.73 -15.23
C HIS A 299 1.72 3.63 -14.97
N ARG A 300 2.48 4.73 -15.16
CA ARG A 300 3.95 4.73 -15.00
C ARG A 300 4.44 4.22 -13.66
N ASP A 301 3.75 4.59 -12.58
CA ASP A 301 4.04 4.14 -11.21
C ASP A 301 3.51 2.73 -10.87
N LEU A 302 3.65 1.77 -11.79
CA LEU A 302 3.17 0.40 -11.60
C LEU A 302 3.75 -0.28 -10.34
N ALA A 303 4.99 0.08 -9.98
CA ALA A 303 5.65 -0.42 -8.77
C ALA A 303 4.84 -0.14 -7.50
N ARG A 304 4.14 1.01 -7.42
CA ARG A 304 3.25 1.36 -6.30
C ARG A 304 2.03 0.43 -6.26
N TYR A 305 1.39 0.20 -7.40
CA TYR A 305 0.23 -0.69 -7.49
C TYR A 305 0.59 -2.14 -7.14
N ALA A 306 1.84 -2.55 -7.34
CA ALA A 306 2.33 -3.88 -7.01
C ALA A 306 2.71 -4.08 -5.53
N LEU A 307 2.76 -3.03 -4.71
CA LEU A 307 3.16 -3.13 -3.30
C LEU A 307 2.39 -4.19 -2.49
N PRO A 308 1.06 -4.36 -2.64
CA PRO A 308 0.30 -5.36 -1.86
C PRO A 308 0.73 -6.81 -2.12
N ILE A 309 1.23 -7.12 -3.33
CA ILE A 309 1.72 -8.46 -3.67
C ILE A 309 3.22 -8.63 -3.44
N ALA A 310 3.96 -7.56 -3.15
CA ALA A 310 5.39 -7.64 -2.98
C ALA A 310 5.85 -8.58 -1.85
N PRO A 311 5.22 -8.57 -0.66
CA PRO A 311 5.55 -9.53 0.40
C PRO A 311 5.23 -10.98 0.00
N ILE A 312 4.23 -11.19 -0.85
CA ILE A 312 3.84 -12.52 -1.36
C ILE A 312 4.90 -13.04 -2.33
N ALA A 313 5.39 -12.21 -3.25
CA ALA A 313 6.49 -12.57 -4.13
C ALA A 313 7.79 -12.83 -3.36
N LEU A 314 8.12 -11.97 -2.39
CA LEU A 314 9.27 -12.16 -1.50
C LEU A 314 9.20 -13.48 -0.72
N LEU A 315 8.00 -13.91 -0.30
CA LEU A 315 7.80 -15.21 0.32
C LEU A 315 8.14 -16.36 -0.64
N GLY A 316 7.80 -16.25 -1.92
CA GLY A 316 8.21 -17.21 -2.95
C GLY A 316 9.73 -17.33 -3.08
N PHE A 317 10.45 -16.20 -2.97
CA PHE A 317 11.91 -16.15 -2.99
C PHE A 317 12.57 -16.44 -1.64
N ALA A 318 11.83 -16.80 -0.59
CA ALA A 318 12.38 -17.06 0.74
C ALA A 318 13.56 -18.07 0.75
N PRO A 319 13.57 -19.16 -0.05
CA PRO A 319 14.73 -20.06 -0.12
C PRO A 319 15.99 -19.38 -0.65
N VAL A 320 15.86 -18.48 -1.62
CA VAL A 320 16.97 -17.71 -2.19
C VAL A 320 17.47 -16.68 -1.18
N LEU A 321 16.54 -16.00 -0.49
CA LEU A 321 16.85 -14.97 0.51
C LEU A 321 17.49 -15.52 1.79
N ASN A 322 17.48 -16.84 2.00
CA ASN A 322 18.20 -17.51 3.09
C ASN A 322 19.71 -17.67 2.81
N ASN A 323 20.19 -17.27 1.63
CA ASN A 323 21.60 -17.37 1.26
C ASN A 323 22.45 -16.27 1.92
N LYS A 324 23.67 -16.60 2.34
CA LYS A 324 24.63 -15.64 2.93
C LYS A 324 24.94 -14.44 2.03
N TYR A 325 24.86 -14.61 0.71
CA TYR A 325 25.15 -13.54 -0.25
C TYR A 325 24.06 -12.46 -0.33
N VAL A 326 22.86 -12.75 0.18
CA VAL A 326 21.74 -11.79 0.21
C VAL A 326 22.08 -10.58 1.08
N LYS A 327 23.04 -10.72 2.01
CA LYS A 327 23.57 -9.59 2.80
C LYS A 327 24.20 -8.50 1.94
N TRP A 328 24.76 -8.84 0.77
CA TRP A 328 25.27 -7.84 -0.18
C TRP A 328 24.15 -6.99 -0.78
N GLY A 329 22.91 -7.50 -0.79
CA GLY A 329 21.72 -6.73 -1.16
C GLY A 329 21.47 -5.52 -0.26
N LEU A 330 22.06 -5.44 0.94
CA LEU A 330 22.00 -4.24 1.79
C LEU A 330 22.67 -3.03 1.14
N LEU A 331 23.60 -3.22 0.19
CA LEU A 331 24.17 -2.11 -0.58
C LEU A 331 23.11 -1.38 -1.42
N LEU A 332 22.03 -2.06 -1.80
CA LEU A 332 20.92 -1.44 -2.52
C LEU A 332 20.13 -0.46 -1.66
N LEU A 333 20.31 -0.43 -0.33
CA LEU A 333 19.67 0.57 0.51
C LEU A 333 20.07 1.98 0.09
N ILE A 334 21.35 2.22 -0.26
CA ILE A 334 21.83 3.54 -0.70
C ILE A 334 21.01 4.07 -1.89
N PRO A 335 20.97 3.39 -3.06
CA PRO A 335 20.17 3.87 -4.18
C PRO A 335 18.66 3.90 -3.89
N ILE A 336 18.14 3.07 -2.99
CA ILE A 336 16.72 3.13 -2.57
C ILE A 336 16.42 4.44 -1.83
N TYR A 337 17.32 4.88 -0.93
CA TYR A 337 17.19 6.17 -0.26
C TYR A 337 17.29 7.33 -1.25
N LEU A 338 18.27 7.31 -2.15
CA LEU A 338 18.43 8.34 -3.19
C LEU A 338 17.19 8.43 -4.09
N LEU A 339 16.67 7.30 -4.56
CA LEU A 339 15.44 7.24 -5.34
C LEU A 339 14.25 7.80 -4.56
N GLY A 340 14.16 7.47 -3.27
CA GLY A 340 13.08 7.93 -2.41
C GLY A 340 13.13 9.45 -2.18
N TRP A 341 14.31 10.01 -1.91
CA TRP A 341 14.47 11.45 -1.74
C TRP A 341 14.18 12.21 -3.02
N GLN A 342 14.69 11.75 -4.18
CA GLN A 342 14.39 12.37 -5.46
C GLN A 342 12.88 12.37 -5.73
N PHE A 343 12.20 11.26 -5.44
CA PHE A 343 10.75 11.19 -5.57
C PHE A 343 10.03 12.21 -4.68
N VAL A 344 10.49 12.42 -3.44
CA VAL A 344 9.83 13.35 -2.52
C VAL A 344 10.01 14.80 -2.95
N VAL A 345 11.19 15.16 -3.43
CA VAL A 345 11.48 16.52 -3.92
C VAL A 345 10.64 16.86 -5.15
N GLU A 346 10.51 15.93 -6.09
CA GLU A 346 9.82 16.17 -7.36
C GLU A 346 8.29 16.04 -7.28
N ASN A 347 7.75 15.35 -6.27
CA ASN A 347 6.33 14.98 -6.21
C ASN A 347 5.55 15.75 -5.14
N VAL A 348 5.73 17.06 -5.13
CA VAL A 348 5.07 17.99 -4.20
C VAL A 348 3.84 18.57 -4.88
N GLN A 349 2.69 18.58 -4.20
CA GLN A 349 1.51 19.26 -4.73
C GLN A 349 1.76 20.76 -4.88
N SER A 350 1.35 21.35 -6.00
CA SER A 350 1.50 22.77 -6.32
C SER A 350 0.50 23.67 -5.57
N ILE A 351 0.29 23.42 -4.28
CA ILE A 351 -0.58 24.21 -3.40
C ILE A 351 0.31 25.03 -2.46
N SER A 352 0.42 26.33 -2.74
CA SER A 352 1.26 27.27 -2.00
C SER A 352 0.70 27.66 -0.64
N ASP A 353 -0.63 27.72 -0.49
CA ASP A 353 -1.31 28.04 0.76
C ASP A 353 -2.28 26.92 1.14
N TRP A 354 -1.94 26.22 2.21
CA TRP A 354 -2.77 25.21 2.86
C TRP A 354 -3.01 25.55 4.33
N SER A 355 -2.89 26.83 4.71
CA SER A 355 -3.13 27.30 6.09
C SER A 355 -4.53 26.95 6.61
N SER A 356 -5.51 26.82 5.72
CA SER A 356 -6.86 26.33 6.03
C SER A 356 -6.93 24.87 6.49
N LEU A 357 -5.85 24.10 6.34
CA LEU A 357 -5.70 22.70 6.78
C LEU A 357 -4.88 22.55 8.07
N ILE A 358 -4.35 23.66 8.61
CA ILE A 358 -3.78 23.75 9.98
C ILE A 358 -4.93 23.83 10.98
#